data_AF-A0A523J7M1-F1
#
_entry.id   AF-A0A523J7M1-F1
#
_cell.length_a   1.000
_cell.length_b   1.000
_cell.length_c   1.000
_cell.angle_alpha   90.00
_cell.angle_beta   90.00
_cell.angle_gamma   90.00
#
_symmetry.space_group_name_H-M   'P 1'
#
loop_
_entity.id
_entity.type
_entity.pdbx_description
1 polymer ?
#
loop_
_entity_poly.entity_id
_entity_poly.type
_entity_poly.pdbx_seq_one_letter_code
_entity_poly.pdbx_strand_id
1 'polypeptide(L)'
;MADENIIVANPFHTAKLKPKRKGKKPPKLLAVVHQSGCTGCEVCIAGCPVDSIELVPGPNPNNPGFQQTVEIDLERCIGCQNCSQDCPWDTITMYEHNDAFTAWGPETLYSNLYISEKKLDDLNEEYGIKEEEPEKIEA
;
A
#
# COMPACT_ATOMS: atom_id res chain seq x y z
N MET A 1 -12.86 -9.20 20.70
CA MET A 1 -12.93 -9.26 19.23
C MET A 1 -12.72 -7.86 18.67
N ALA A 2 -11.62 -7.19 19.02
CA ALA A 2 -11.36 -5.80 18.65
C ALA A 2 -10.04 -5.60 17.89
N ASP A 3 -9.33 -6.70 17.60
CA ASP A 3 -7.91 -6.66 17.24
C ASP A 3 -7.63 -7.09 15.79
N GLU A 4 -8.66 -7.45 15.01
CA GLU A 4 -8.50 -7.86 13.59
C GLU A 4 -8.41 -6.68 12.62
N ASN A 5 -8.62 -5.44 13.08
CA ASN A 5 -8.71 -4.25 12.22
C ASN A 5 -7.51 -3.29 12.34
N ILE A 6 -6.54 -3.55 13.23
CA ILE A 6 -5.35 -2.72 13.32
C ILE A 6 -4.35 -3.20 12.27
N ILE A 7 -4.10 -2.34 11.27
CA ILE A 7 -3.15 -2.57 10.20
C ILE A 7 -1.87 -1.77 10.46
N VAL A 8 -0.74 -2.44 10.32
CA VAL A 8 0.60 -1.86 10.49
C VAL A 8 1.40 -2.04 9.21
N ALA A 9 2.32 -1.10 8.94
CA ALA A 9 3.20 -1.20 7.78
C ALA A 9 4.08 -2.45 7.89
N ASN A 10 4.05 -3.30 6.86
CA ASN A 10 4.80 -4.54 6.80
C ASN A 10 6.32 -4.26 6.80
N PRO A 11 7.06 -4.63 7.86
CA PRO A 11 8.48 -4.33 7.94
C PRO A 11 9.34 -5.18 6.99
N PHE A 12 8.78 -6.28 6.48
CA PHE A 12 9.45 -7.22 5.58
C PHE A 12 9.24 -6.89 4.10
N HIS A 13 8.35 -5.95 3.78
CA HIS A 13 8.13 -5.54 2.40
C HIS A 13 9.25 -4.60 1.91
N THR A 14 9.74 -4.83 0.68
CA THR A 14 10.84 -4.07 0.06
C THR A 14 10.52 -2.57 -0.06
N ALA A 15 9.24 -2.22 -0.21
CA ALA A 15 8.73 -0.85 -0.18
C ALA A 15 9.30 -0.04 1.01
N LYS A 16 9.48 -0.65 2.19
CA LYS A 16 10.03 0.03 3.38
C LYS A 16 11.40 0.66 3.14
N LEU A 17 12.22 0.08 2.28
CA LEU A 17 13.56 0.56 1.94
C LEU A 17 13.53 1.82 1.05
N LYS A 18 12.41 2.11 0.39
CA LYS A 18 12.27 3.28 -0.46
C LYS A 18 12.32 4.57 0.38
N PRO A 19 12.96 5.64 -0.14
CA PRO A 19 13.10 6.89 0.61
C PRO A 19 11.74 7.45 0.99
N LYS A 20 11.63 7.97 2.21
CA LYS A 20 10.42 8.66 2.65
C LYS A 20 10.22 9.95 1.86
N ARG A 21 8.95 10.36 1.73
CA ARG A 21 8.53 11.60 1.07
C ARG A 21 9.20 12.81 1.76
N LYS A 22 9.96 13.61 1.00
CA LYS A 22 10.73 14.76 1.53
C LYS A 22 9.90 16.04 1.78
N GLY A 23 8.58 15.93 1.94
CA GLY A 23 7.67 17.08 2.04
C GLY A 23 7.08 17.26 3.45
N LYS A 24 7.15 18.47 3.99
CA LYS A 24 6.59 18.80 5.32
C LYS A 24 5.05 18.78 5.36
N LYS A 25 4.39 19.10 4.24
CA LYS A 25 2.92 19.15 4.15
C LYS A 25 2.38 17.85 3.54
N PRO A 26 1.26 17.32 4.05
CA PRO A 26 0.59 16.20 3.40
C PRO A 26 0.09 16.60 2.00
N PRO A 27 0.08 15.67 1.03
CA PRO A 27 -0.53 15.94 -0.28
C PRO A 27 -2.03 16.14 -0.10
N LYS A 28 -2.65 16.96 -0.95
CA LYS A 28 -4.10 17.20 -0.88
C LYS A 28 -4.91 16.00 -1.36
N LEU A 29 -4.36 15.29 -2.34
CA LEU A 29 -4.98 14.15 -2.98
C LEU A 29 -4.07 12.93 -2.83
N LEU A 30 -4.68 11.77 -2.68
CA LEU A 30 -4.01 10.48 -2.66
C LEU A 30 -4.73 9.54 -3.63
N ALA A 31 -3.95 8.66 -4.26
CA ALA A 31 -4.46 7.68 -5.20
C ALA A 31 -4.78 6.38 -4.47
N VAL A 32 -5.96 5.82 -4.72
CA VAL A 32 -6.38 4.50 -4.22
C VAL A 32 -6.74 3.64 -5.42
N VAL A 33 -6.35 2.36 -5.37
CA VAL A 33 -6.58 1.40 -6.44
C VAL A 33 -7.79 0.54 -6.09
N HIS A 34 -8.73 0.44 -7.02
CA HIS A 34 -9.81 -0.53 -6.99
C HIS A 34 -9.26 -1.91 -7.39
N GLN A 35 -8.83 -2.71 -6.42
CA GLN A 35 -8.18 -3.99 -6.70
C GLN A 35 -9.12 -5.01 -7.38
N SER A 36 -10.44 -4.82 -7.26
CA SER A 36 -11.45 -5.64 -7.94
C SER A 36 -11.39 -5.55 -9.47
N GLY A 37 -10.98 -4.40 -10.02
CA GLY A 37 -10.82 -4.19 -11.46
C GLY A 37 -9.36 -4.17 -11.92
N CYS A 38 -8.41 -4.07 -10.99
CA CYS A 38 -7.00 -3.99 -11.30
C CYS A 38 -6.47 -5.30 -11.88
N THR A 39 -5.69 -5.19 -12.95
CA THR A 39 -5.12 -6.34 -13.68
C THR A 39 -3.64 -6.57 -13.43
N GLY A 40 -2.98 -5.67 -12.70
CA GLY A 40 -1.53 -5.72 -12.50
C GLY A 40 -0.73 -5.42 -13.77
N CYS A 41 -1.23 -4.60 -14.70
CA CYS A 41 -0.54 -4.27 -15.95
C CYS A 41 0.73 -3.39 -15.81
N GLU A 42 1.07 -2.95 -14.60
CA GLU A 42 2.28 -2.19 -14.23
C GLU A 42 2.49 -0.81 -14.91
N VAL A 43 1.60 -0.37 -15.80
CA VAL A 43 1.70 0.94 -16.49
C VAL A 43 1.83 2.10 -15.49
N CYS A 44 1.02 2.08 -14.42
CA CYS A 44 1.05 3.12 -13.40
C CYS A 44 2.34 3.13 -12.57
N ILE A 45 3.02 1.98 -12.41
CA ILE A 45 4.29 1.88 -11.67
C ILE A 45 5.35 2.69 -12.40
N ALA A 46 5.49 2.47 -13.71
CA ALA A 46 6.44 3.20 -14.55
C ALA A 46 6.17 4.72 -14.58
N GLY A 47 4.90 5.13 -14.49
CA GLY A 47 4.50 6.53 -14.47
C GLY A 47 4.65 7.26 -13.13
N CYS A 48 4.94 6.53 -12.04
CA CYS A 48 4.99 7.11 -10.70
C CYS A 48 6.33 7.83 -10.43
N PRO A 49 6.34 9.17 -10.25
CA PRO A 49 7.59 9.93 -10.07
C PRO A 49 8.29 9.69 -8.73
N VAL A 50 7.60 9.07 -7.77
CA VAL A 50 8.10 8.79 -6.41
C VAL A 50 8.12 7.29 -6.10
N ASP A 51 7.85 6.45 -7.09
CA ASP A 51 7.90 4.99 -6.96
C ASP A 51 7.09 4.47 -5.75
N SER A 52 5.90 5.04 -5.54
CA SER A 52 5.00 4.71 -4.42
C SER A 52 4.02 3.57 -4.72
N ILE A 53 4.16 2.87 -5.84
CA ILE A 53 3.23 1.84 -6.29
C ILE A 53 3.96 0.51 -6.28
N GLU A 54 3.33 -0.49 -5.68
CA GLU A 54 3.91 -1.80 -5.45
C GLU A 54 3.05 -2.87 -6.09
N LEU A 55 3.69 -3.88 -6.67
CA LEU A 55 3.01 -5.04 -7.20
C LEU A 55 2.75 -6.01 -6.04
N VAL A 56 1.48 -6.35 -5.82
CA VAL A 56 1.05 -7.26 -4.78
C VAL A 56 0.35 -8.48 -5.37
N PRO A 57 0.35 -9.63 -4.69
CA PRO A 57 -0.43 -10.79 -5.10
C PRO A 57 -1.91 -10.41 -5.24
N GLY A 58 -2.52 -10.89 -6.30
CA GLY A 58 -3.91 -10.64 -6.60
C GLY A 58 -4.82 -11.36 -5.60
N PRO A 59 -6.01 -10.80 -5.30
CA PRO A 59 -6.92 -11.35 -4.30
C PRO A 59 -7.68 -12.60 -4.78
N ASN A 60 -7.65 -12.92 -6.08
CA ASN A 60 -8.49 -13.96 -6.67
C ASN A 60 -7.70 -15.21 -7.09
N PRO A 61 -7.74 -16.31 -6.31
CA PRO A 61 -7.13 -17.58 -6.70
C PRO A 61 -7.83 -18.26 -7.90
N ASN A 62 -9.05 -17.83 -8.24
CA ASN A 62 -9.85 -18.43 -9.33
C ASN A 62 -9.68 -17.73 -10.68
N ASN A 63 -8.84 -16.68 -10.78
CA ASN A 63 -8.58 -16.02 -12.05
C ASN A 63 -7.10 -16.16 -12.45
N PRO A 64 -6.73 -17.21 -13.20
CA PRO A 64 -5.33 -17.53 -13.50
C PRO A 64 -4.59 -16.46 -14.32
N GLY A 65 -5.31 -15.49 -14.92
CA GLY A 65 -4.74 -14.34 -15.63
C GLY A 65 -4.47 -13.10 -14.77
N PHE A 66 -5.06 -12.99 -13.57
CA PHE A 66 -4.87 -11.85 -12.65
C PHE A 66 -4.31 -12.33 -11.32
N GLN A 67 -3.07 -12.83 -11.37
CA GLN A 67 -2.34 -13.29 -10.18
C GLN A 67 -1.76 -12.12 -9.36
N GLN A 68 -1.80 -10.90 -9.89
CA GLN A 68 -1.16 -9.72 -9.32
C GLN A 68 -2.05 -8.49 -9.51
N THR A 69 -2.04 -7.62 -8.52
CA THR A 69 -2.67 -6.30 -8.54
C THR A 69 -1.62 -5.27 -8.10
N VAL A 70 -1.94 -3.99 -8.22
CA VAL A 70 -1.09 -2.95 -7.64
C VAL A 70 -1.72 -2.37 -6.38
N GLU A 71 -0.86 -1.99 -5.45
CA GLU A 71 -1.21 -1.27 -4.24
C GLU A 71 -0.40 0.03 -4.18
N ILE A 72 -1.02 1.13 -3.75
CA ILE A 72 -0.35 2.42 -3.64
C ILE A 72 -0.06 2.69 -2.16
N ASP A 73 1.21 2.95 -1.86
CA ASP A 73 1.63 3.43 -0.55
C ASP A 73 1.19 4.90 -0.36
N LEU A 74 0.21 5.09 0.52
CA LEU A 74 -0.38 6.38 0.84
C LEU A 74 0.61 7.33 1.56
N GLU A 75 1.60 6.81 2.30
CA GLU A 75 2.61 7.64 2.99
C GLU A 75 3.59 8.26 1.99
N ARG A 76 3.89 7.53 0.90
CA ARG A 76 4.83 7.95 -0.15
C ARG A 76 4.17 8.70 -1.29
N CYS A 77 2.90 8.45 -1.58
CA CYS A 77 2.18 9.10 -2.65
C CYS A 77 2.21 10.64 -2.50
N ILE A 78 2.44 11.34 -3.61
CA ILE A 78 2.46 12.81 -3.67
C ILE A 78 1.22 13.42 -4.32
N GLY A 79 0.27 12.59 -4.75
CA GLY A 79 -0.98 13.05 -5.38
C GLY A 79 -0.79 13.67 -6.77
N CYS A 80 0.20 13.21 -7.55
CA CYS A 80 0.51 13.76 -8.88
C CYS A 80 -0.51 13.40 -9.98
N GLN A 81 -1.37 12.41 -9.75
CA GLN A 81 -2.43 11.96 -10.66
C GLN A 81 -1.99 11.25 -11.95
N ASN A 82 -0.69 11.08 -12.21
CA ASN A 82 -0.23 10.33 -13.40
C ASN A 82 -0.87 8.95 -13.49
N CYS A 83 -0.88 8.20 -12.37
CA CYS A 83 -1.44 6.86 -12.32
C CYS A 83 -2.93 6.78 -12.66
N SER A 84 -3.74 7.79 -12.32
CA SER A 84 -5.17 7.78 -12.66
C SER A 84 -5.40 8.08 -14.13
N GLN A 85 -4.55 8.90 -14.75
CA GLN A 85 -4.63 9.20 -16.18
C GLN A 85 -4.08 8.07 -17.05
N ASP A 86 -3.04 7.39 -16.58
CA ASP A 86 -2.33 6.36 -17.35
C ASP A 86 -2.98 4.98 -17.23
N CYS A 87 -3.94 4.79 -16.32
CA CYS A 87 -4.56 3.49 -16.10
C CYS A 87 -5.48 3.11 -17.28
N PRO A 88 -5.17 2.04 -18.05
CA PRO A 88 -6.01 1.63 -19.17
C PRO A 88 -7.36 1.02 -18.75
N TRP A 89 -7.50 0.66 -17.47
CA TRP A 89 -8.68 0.03 -16.89
C TRP A 89 -9.51 0.99 -16.03
N ASP A 90 -9.06 2.24 -15.87
CA ASP A 90 -9.69 3.26 -15.03
C ASP A 90 -9.97 2.78 -13.59
N THR A 91 -8.99 2.08 -13.00
CA THR A 91 -9.13 1.45 -11.67
C THR A 91 -8.48 2.27 -10.56
N ILE A 92 -8.06 3.51 -10.82
CA ILE A 92 -7.31 4.32 -9.87
C ILE A 92 -8.05 5.64 -9.65
N THR A 93 -8.60 5.81 -8.46
CA THR A 93 -9.37 7.01 -8.08
C THR A 93 -8.55 7.90 -7.16
N MET A 94 -8.66 9.21 -7.40
CA MET A 94 -8.04 10.23 -6.55
C MET A 94 -9.03 10.66 -5.47
N TYR A 95 -8.64 10.52 -4.20
CA TYR A 95 -9.41 10.94 -3.04
C TYR A 95 -8.72 12.10 -2.33
N GLU A 96 -9.46 12.88 -1.54
CA GLU A 96 -8.86 13.79 -0.58
C GLU A 96 -8.01 13.03 0.45
N HIS A 97 -6.99 13.68 1.00
CA HIS A 97 -5.98 13.04 1.85
C HIS A 97 -6.57 12.12 2.93
N ASN A 98 -7.55 12.60 3.70
CA ASN A 98 -8.13 11.82 4.79
C ASN A 98 -9.13 10.78 4.30
N ASP A 99 -9.88 11.11 3.25
CA ASP A 99 -10.87 10.22 2.64
C ASP A 99 -10.20 9.00 2.00
N ALA A 100 -8.99 9.17 1.48
CA ALA A 100 -8.21 8.09 0.90
C ALA A 100 -7.95 6.94 1.88
N PHE A 101 -7.69 7.22 3.16
CA PHE A 101 -7.51 6.16 4.18
C PHE A 101 -8.80 5.39 4.44
N THR A 102 -9.95 6.07 4.34
CA THR A 102 -11.27 5.44 4.51
C THR A 102 -11.64 4.63 3.27
N ALA A 103 -11.32 5.16 2.07
CA ALA A 103 -11.56 4.49 0.80
C ALA A 103 -10.62 3.29 0.57
N TRP A 104 -9.40 3.34 1.10
CA TRP A 104 -8.43 2.25 0.94
C TRP A 104 -8.94 0.92 1.51
N GLY A 105 -9.65 0.94 2.64
CA GLY A 105 -10.19 -0.26 3.29
C GLY A 105 -11.10 -1.13 2.40
N PRO A 106 -12.21 -0.59 1.85
CA PRO A 106 -13.10 -1.36 0.99
C PRO A 106 -12.53 -1.66 -0.41
N GLU A 107 -11.62 -0.82 -0.93
CA GLU A 107 -11.11 -0.95 -2.29
C GLU A 107 -9.87 -1.86 -2.41
N THR A 108 -9.13 -2.01 -1.31
CA THR A 108 -7.94 -2.88 -1.22
C THR A 108 -8.35 -4.25 -0.69
N LEU A 109 -8.60 -5.18 -1.60
CA LEU A 109 -9.03 -6.54 -1.26
C LEU A 109 -7.94 -7.37 -0.58
N TYR A 110 -6.67 -7.14 -0.94
CA TYR A 110 -5.51 -7.79 -0.33
C TYR A 110 -4.33 -6.82 -0.29
N SER A 111 -3.73 -6.65 0.89
CA SER A 111 -2.55 -5.82 1.09
C SER A 111 -1.36 -6.65 1.53
N ASN A 112 -0.20 -6.35 0.93
CA ASN A 112 1.09 -6.81 1.41
C ASN A 112 1.94 -5.68 2.00
N LEU A 113 1.57 -4.42 1.75
CA LEU A 113 2.21 -3.25 2.34
C LEU A 113 1.78 -3.02 3.78
N TYR A 114 0.53 -3.33 4.09
CA TYR A 114 -0.04 -3.21 5.41
C TYR A 114 -0.60 -4.58 5.83
N ILE A 115 -0.14 -5.07 6.98
CA ILE A 115 -0.54 -6.38 7.53
C ILE A 115 -1.19 -6.17 8.89
N SER A 116 -1.98 -7.14 9.33
CA SER A 116 -2.50 -7.13 10.70
C SER A 116 -1.37 -7.35 11.71
N GLU A 117 -1.53 -6.82 12.92
CA GLU A 117 -0.57 -7.04 14.02
C GLU A 117 -0.32 -8.53 14.26
N LYS A 118 -1.37 -9.35 14.24
CA LYS A 118 -1.24 -10.81 14.36
C LYS A 118 -0.33 -11.41 13.27
N LYS A 119 -0.48 -10.98 12.01
CA LYS A 119 0.36 -11.46 10.91
C LYS A 119 1.80 -10.98 11.07
N LEU A 120 2.01 -9.80 11.67
CA LEU A 120 3.35 -9.32 12.01
C LEU A 120 3.99 -10.19 13.09
N ASP A 121 3.26 -10.54 14.16
CA ASP A 121 3.73 -11.43 15.23
C ASP A 121 4.13 -12.82 14.67
N ASP A 122 3.27 -13.39 13.84
CA ASP A 122 3.51 -14.69 13.19
C ASP A 122 4.82 -14.65 12.34
N LEU A 123 5.03 -13.56 11.59
CA LEU A 123 6.25 -13.37 10.79
C LEU A 123 7.48 -13.15 11.67
N ASN A 124 7.36 -12.37 12.75
CA ASN A 124 8.47 -12.14 13.68
C ASN A 124 8.92 -13.47 14.32
N GLU A 125 7.97 -14.35 14.68
CA GLU A 125 8.27 -15.69 15.18
C GLU A 125 8.94 -16.58 14.12
N GLU A 126 8.40 -16.60 12.88
CA GLU A 126 8.95 -17.38 11.76
C GLU A 126 10.40 -17.02 11.45
N TYR A 127 10.73 -15.72 11.44
CA TYR A 127 12.08 -15.23 11.17
C TYR A 127 12.97 -15.12 12.43
N GLY A 128 12.45 -15.49 13.60
CA GLY A 128 13.20 -15.47 14.87
C GLY A 128 13.63 -14.07 15.32
N ILE A 129 12.89 -13.03 14.92
CA ILE A 129 13.18 -11.64 15.24
C ILE A 129 12.47 -11.29 16.56
N LYS A 130 13.24 -10.86 17.56
CA LYS A 130 12.69 -10.27 18.78
C LYS A 130 12.57 -8.78 18.55
N GLU A 131 11.39 -8.22 18.78
CA GLU A 131 11.17 -6.78 18.65
C GLU A 131 12.15 -6.01 19.55
N GLU A 132 13.07 -5.25 18.95
CA GLU A 132 13.75 -4.18 19.67
C GLU A 132 12.78 -3.00 19.69
N GLU A 133 12.33 -2.61 20.90
CA GLU A 133 11.54 -1.39 21.11
C GLU A 133 12.20 -0.23 20.36
N PRO A 134 11.43 0.60 19.63
CA PRO A 134 12.01 1.76 18.96
C PRO A 134 12.72 2.61 20.00
N GLU A 135 14.03 2.80 19.84
CA GLU A 135 14.83 3.68 20.69
C GLU A 135 14.08 5.00 20.84
N LYS A 136 13.68 5.28 22.09
CA LYS A 136 13.11 6.57 22.46
C LYS A 136 14.12 7.62 22.01
N ILE A 137 13.77 8.37 20.97
CA ILE A 137 14.50 9.58 20.61
C ILE A 137 14.22 10.55 21.76
N GLU A 138 15.10 10.55 22.76
CA GLU A 138 15.11 11.54 23.83
C GLU A 138 15.25 12.92 23.18
N ALA A 139 14.24 13.77 23.41
CA ALA A 139 14.18 15.14 22.92
C ALA A 139 15.05 16.08 23.75
#